data_AF-A0A924GXU0-F1
#
_entry.id   AF-A0A924GXU0-F1
#
_cell.length_a   1.000
_cell.length_b   1.000
_cell.length_c   1.000
_cell.angle_alpha   90.00
_cell.angle_beta   90.00
_cell.angle_gamma   90.00
#
_symmetry.space_group_name_H-M   'P 1'
#
loop_
_entity.id
_entity.type
_entity.pdbx_description
1 polymer ?
#
loop_
_entity_poly.entity_id
_entity_poly.type
_entity_poly.pdbx_seq_one_letter_code
_entity_poly.pdbx_strand_id
1 'polypeptide(L)' 'MPATHPPLAPPAIDSLNTIGATLRARRKAMKVSAVAASEAAGISRVTLHRIEKGEPS' A
#
# COMPACT_ATOMS: atom_id res chain seq x y z
N MET A 1 14.13 -12.48 -12.31
CA MET A 1 14.47 -11.31 -11.46
C MET A 1 13.36 -10.29 -11.62
N PRO A 2 12.88 -9.59 -10.57
CA PRO A 2 11.88 -8.55 -10.76
C PRO A 2 12.47 -7.44 -11.64
N ALA A 3 11.65 -6.87 -12.52
CA ALA A 3 12.09 -5.80 -13.41
C ALA A 3 12.46 -4.56 -12.57
N THR A 4 13.64 -4.00 -12.80
CA THR A 4 14.08 -2.77 -12.12
C THR A 4 13.23 -1.61 -12.62
N HIS A 5 12.30 -1.14 -11.79
CA HIS A 5 11.52 0.06 -12.11
C HIS A 5 12.42 1.30 -12.06
N PRO A 6 12.21 2.28 -12.95
CA PRO A 6 12.89 3.57 -12.84
C PRO A 6 12.66 4.17 -11.45
N PRO A 7 13.67 4.83 -10.85
CA PRO A 7 13.50 5.49 -9.56
C PRO A 7 12.39 6.53 -9.66
N LEU A 8 11.48 6.50 -8.69
CA LEU A 8 10.41 7.48 -8.62
C LEU A 8 10.97 8.86 -8.28
N ALA A 9 10.36 9.90 -8.85
CA ALA A 9 10.62 11.26 -8.43
C ALA A 9 10.19 11.44 -6.96
N PRO A 10 10.92 12.23 -6.14
CA PRO A 10 10.56 12.51 -4.75
C PRO A 10 9.07 12.86 -4.50
N PRO A 11 8.42 13.75 -5.28
CA PRO A 11 7.00 14.06 -5.04
C PRO A 11 6.06 12.87 -5.27
N ALA A 12 6.43 11.92 -6.13
CA ALA A 12 5.66 10.70 -6.34
C ALA A 12 5.77 9.76 -5.12
N ILE A 13 6.96 9.67 -4.50
CA ILE A 13 7.17 8.90 -3.28
C ILE A 13 6.33 9.47 -2.13
N ASP A 14 6.33 10.79 -1.95
CA ASP A 14 5.54 11.45 -0.91
C ASP A 14 4.04 11.24 -1.11
N SER A 15 3.59 11.28 -2.37
CA SER A 15 2.19 11.00 -2.73
C SER A 15 1.80 9.56 -2.39
N LEU A 16 2.64 8.58 -2.74
CA LEU A 16 2.41 7.17 -2.41
C LEU A 16 2.38 6.92 -0.90
N ASN A 17 3.32 7.51 -0.16
CA ASN A 17 3.37 7.42 1.29
C ASN A 17 2.10 8.00 1.94
N THR A 18 1.64 9.16 1.45
CA THR A 18 0.44 9.83 1.96
C THR A 18 -0.81 8.98 1.73
N ILE A 19 -0.97 8.43 0.53
CA ILE A 19 -2.11 7.57 0.19
C ILE A 19 -2.07 6.28 1.01
N GLY A 20 -0.91 5.62 1.08
CA GLY A 20 -0.72 4.39 1.85
C GLY A 20 -1.04 4.57 3.33
N ALA A 21 -0.53 5.64 3.93
CA ALA A 21 -0.81 5.99 5.32
C ALA A 21 -2.30 6.26 5.56
N THR A 22 -2.96 6.97 4.65
CA THR A 22 -4.40 7.26 4.72
C THR A 22 -5.23 5.99 4.65
N LEU A 23 -4.90 5.08 3.74
CA LEU A 23 -5.58 3.78 3.60
C LEU A 23 -5.45 2.95 4.88
N ARG A 24 -4.23 2.86 5.43
CA ARG A 24 -3.95 2.15 6.68
C ARG A 24 -4.71 2.75 7.86
N ALA A 25 -4.74 4.08 7.97
CA ALA A 25 -5.46 4.77 9.03
C ALA A 25 -6.96 4.47 8.96
N ARG A 26 -7.57 4.57 7.77
CA ARG A 26 -8.99 4.28 7.56
C ARG A 26 -9.33 2.82 7.88
N ARG A 27 -8.51 1.87 7.44
CA ARG A 27 -8.70 0.45 7.76
C ARG A 27 -8.68 0.21 9.27
N LYS A 28 -7.72 0.80 9.98
CA LYS A 28 -7.62 0.69 11.45
C LYS A 28 -8.81 1.35 12.16
N ALA A 29 -9.27 2.51 11.69
CA ALA A 29 -10.45 3.18 12.24
C ALA A 29 -11.71 2.32 12.14
N MET A 30 -11.85 1.56 11.05
CA MET A 30 -12.94 0.58 10.86
C MET A 30 -12.69 -0.76 11.57
N LYS A 31 -11.58 -0.92 12.30
CA LYS A 31 -11.17 -2.17 12.97
C LYS A 31 -11.05 -3.38 12.01
N VAL A 32 -10.75 -3.12 10.74
CA VAL A 32 -10.60 -4.16 9.72
C VAL A 32 -9.17 -4.70 9.72
N SER A 33 -9.01 -6.02 9.71
CA SER A 33 -7.69 -6.64 9.63
C SER A 33 -7.08 -6.46 8.24
N ALA A 34 -5.75 -6.48 8.15
CA ALA A 34 -5.08 -6.42 6.85
C ALA A 34 -5.46 -7.63 5.96
N VAL A 35 -5.71 -8.79 6.57
CA VAL A 35 -6.15 -10.01 5.86
C VAL A 35 -7.53 -9.79 5.23
N ALA A 36 -8.52 -9.38 6.04
CA ALA A 36 -9.88 -9.15 5.57
C ALA A 36 -9.95 -8.05 4.49
N ALA A 37 -9.16 -6.97 4.66
CA ALA A 37 -9.07 -5.93 3.64
C ALA A 37 -8.45 -6.44 2.33
N SER A 38 -7.40 -7.26 2.41
CA SER A 38 -6.75 -7.81 1.21
C SER A 38 -7.65 -8.80 0.48
N GLU A 39 -8.38 -9.64 1.23
CA GLU A 39 -9.35 -10.59 0.67
C GLU A 39 -10.52 -9.87 0.00
N ALA A 40 -11.11 -8.87 0.67
CA ALA A 40 -12.19 -8.07 0.10
C ALA A 40 -11.77 -7.29 -1.16
N ALA A 41 -10.50 -6.90 -1.26
CA ALA A 41 -9.92 -6.24 -2.42
C ALA A 41 -9.43 -7.21 -3.51
N GLY A 42 -9.49 -8.53 -3.28
CA GLY A 42 -9.02 -9.52 -4.25
C GLY A 42 -7.51 -9.50 -4.49
N ILE A 43 -6.71 -9.03 -3.52
CA ILE A 43 -5.24 -8.93 -3.63
C ILE A 43 -4.56 -9.70 -2.50
N SER A 44 -3.28 -10.03 -2.70
CA SER A 44 -2.51 -10.65 -1.61
C SER A 44 -2.32 -9.69 -0.43
N ARG A 45 -2.24 -10.23 0.80
CA ARG A 45 -1.87 -9.47 2.01
C ARG A 45 -0.56 -8.69 1.82
N VAL A 46 0.41 -9.26 1.11
CA VAL A 46 1.73 -8.65 0.84
C VAL A 46 1.58 -7.45 -0.10
N THR A 47 0.71 -7.54 -1.10
CA THR A 47 0.39 -6.41 -1.99
C THR A 47 -0.26 -5.27 -1.22
N LEU A 48 -1.26 -5.57 -0.37
CA LEU A 48 -1.86 -4.54 0.49
C LEU A 48 -0.82 -3.90 1.42
N HIS A 49 0.09 -4.70 1.99
CA HIS A 49 1.13 -4.19 2.87
C HIS A 49 2.05 -3.17 2.19
N ARG A 50 2.49 -3.45 0.95
CA ARG A 50 3.31 -2.53 0.16
C ARG A 50 2.57 -1.25 -0.18
N ILE A 51 1.30 -1.35 -0.59
CA ILE A 51 0.44 -0.20 -0.86
C ILE A 51 0.31 0.68 0.38
N GLU A 52 0.03 0.10 1.55
CA GLU A 52 -0.08 0.84 2.81
C GLU A 52 1.23 1.53 3.23
N LYS A 53 2.38 1.06 2.72
CA LYS A 53 3.71 1.59 3.00
C LYS A 53 4.21 2.55 1.92
N GLY A 54 3.45 2.73 0.83
CA GLY A 54 3.88 3.54 -0.32
C GLY A 54 5.00 2.92 -1.15
N GLU A 55 5.23 1.60 -1.02
CA GLU A 55 6.32 0.90 -1.69
C GLU A 55 5.94 0.57 -3.16
N PRO A 56 6.76 0.97 -4.15
CA PRO A 56 6.42 0.82 -5.55
C PRO A 56 6.60 -0.59 -6.16
N SER A 57 7.07 -1.59 -5.42
CA SER A 57 7.07 -3.01 -5.82
C SER A 57 7.36 -3.93 -4.64
#